data_AF-A0A4R4RNF1-F1
#
_entry.id   AF-A0A4R4RNF1-F1
#
_cell.length_a   1.000
_cell.length_b   1.000
_cell.length_c   1.000
_cell.angle_alpha   90.00
_cell.angle_beta   90.00
_cell.angle_gamma   90.00
#
_symmetry.space_group_name_H-M   'P 1'
#
loop_
_entity.id
_entity.type
_entity.pdbx_description
1 polymer ?
#
loop_
_entity_poly.entity_id
_entity_poly.type
_entity_poly.pdbx_seq_one_letter_code
_entity_poly.pdbx_strand_id
1 'polypeptide(L)'
;MDTPSSPAAGVPAAPANEPPSEVGGRRRIPLSPTGIGTSSARVVGRSGVTRASGIAPANVQAPPAAVPADREGKGPPAFPGGTPVWREHYRNWSGETDVADVWTCAPRSSDEVAVLATWARANRYRLRPRGRAHTFAPLSLSGREHVLLADTRHLAGVEMASPATVRVGAGTTVDALAAFLEGHGLGLPALPAVGDLTVGGVLAVGAHGTGVAGASGPLSVRLL
;
A
#
# COMPACT_ATOMS: atom_id res chain seq x y z
N MET A 1 -37.74 58.08 18.53
CA MET A 1 -36.27 58.12 18.63
C MET A 1 -35.73 56.93 17.89
N ASP A 2 -35.37 57.21 16.65
CA ASP A 2 -34.75 56.32 15.66
C ASP A 2 -33.37 55.82 16.11
N THR A 3 -33.13 54.52 15.83
CA THR A 3 -31.90 53.76 15.42
C THR A 3 -30.49 54.38 15.58
N PRO A 4 -29.37 53.59 15.67
CA PRO A 4 -29.13 52.32 14.95
C PRO A 4 -28.38 51.21 15.73
N SER A 5 -28.65 49.92 15.47
CA SER A 5 -27.96 49.02 14.52
C SER A 5 -26.43 49.16 14.46
N SER A 6 -25.73 48.21 15.08
CA SER A 6 -24.28 48.06 15.02
C SER A 6 -23.88 47.13 13.87
N PRO A 7 -22.91 47.48 13.01
CA PRO A 7 -22.56 46.69 11.83
C PRO A 7 -21.61 45.52 12.13
N ALA A 8 -21.78 44.45 11.36
CA ALA A 8 -20.93 43.26 11.33
C ALA A 8 -19.48 43.60 10.97
N ALA A 9 -18.53 43.03 11.71
CA ALA A 9 -17.11 43.11 11.42
C ALA A 9 -16.79 42.36 10.12
N GLY A 10 -16.26 43.08 9.13
CA GLY A 10 -15.80 42.55 7.86
C GLY A 10 -14.55 41.69 8.00
N VAL A 11 -14.53 40.57 7.27
CA VAL A 11 -13.38 39.69 7.07
C VAL A 11 -12.34 40.44 6.22
N PRO A 12 -11.06 40.54 6.62
CA PRO A 12 -10.04 41.16 5.77
C PRO A 12 -9.71 40.26 4.56
N ALA A 13 -9.73 40.84 3.38
CA ALA A 13 -9.31 40.22 2.13
C ALA A 13 -7.79 39.93 2.13
N ALA A 14 -7.40 38.78 1.59
CA ALA A 14 -6.00 38.40 1.38
C ALA A 14 -5.33 39.30 0.32
N PRO A 15 -4.05 39.68 0.48
CA PRO A 15 -3.35 40.50 -0.51
C PRO A 15 -3.09 39.71 -1.81
N ALA A 16 -3.28 40.39 -2.94
CA ALA A 16 -2.97 39.89 -4.28
C ALA A 16 -1.46 39.69 -4.46
N ASN A 17 -1.09 38.59 -5.11
CA ASN A 17 0.28 38.20 -5.37
C ASN A 17 0.78 38.92 -6.65
N GLU A 18 1.64 39.92 -6.52
CA GLU A 18 2.32 40.54 -7.67
C GLU A 18 3.48 39.64 -8.16
N PRO A 19 3.63 39.40 -9.48
CA PRO A 19 4.77 38.68 -10.02
C PRO A 19 6.01 39.59 -10.07
N PRO A 20 7.21 39.11 -9.69
CA PRO A 20 8.44 39.88 -9.85
C PRO A 20 8.84 40.01 -11.33
N SER A 21 9.32 41.20 -11.66
CA SER A 21 9.70 41.70 -12.98
C SER A 21 10.91 40.99 -13.61
N GLU A 22 10.91 40.92 -14.94
CA GLU A 22 12.01 40.43 -15.78
C GLU A 22 13.30 41.24 -15.54
N VAL A 23 14.36 40.55 -15.12
CA VAL A 23 15.74 41.03 -15.23
C VAL A 23 16.38 40.36 -16.44
N GLY A 24 16.72 41.19 -17.43
CA GLY A 24 17.31 40.78 -18.69
C GLY A 24 18.75 40.28 -18.59
N GLY A 25 19.11 39.52 -19.62
CA GLY A 25 20.46 39.54 -20.20
C GLY A 25 21.48 38.59 -19.61
N ARG A 26 21.41 37.30 -19.95
CA ARG A 26 22.63 36.46 -20.06
C ARG A 26 22.61 35.64 -21.36
N ARG A 27 23.75 35.75 -22.05
CA ARG A 27 24.03 35.36 -23.43
C ARG A 27 23.87 33.85 -23.66
N ARG A 28 23.24 33.48 -24.78
CA ARG A 28 23.25 32.11 -25.31
C ARG A 28 24.68 31.75 -25.75
N ILE A 29 25.24 30.69 -25.17
CA ILE A 29 26.45 30.04 -25.66
C ILE A 29 26.01 28.98 -26.69
N PRO A 30 26.46 29.04 -27.96
CA PRO A 30 26.16 28.00 -28.92
C PRO A 30 27.10 26.80 -28.69
N LEU A 31 26.54 25.61 -28.47
CA LEU A 31 27.28 24.35 -28.56
C LEU A 31 26.84 23.64 -29.84
N SER A 32 27.79 23.52 -30.77
CA SER A 32 27.65 22.83 -32.05
C SER A 32 27.50 21.31 -31.87
N PRO A 33 26.87 20.61 -32.82
CA PRO A 33 26.68 19.16 -32.76
C PRO A 33 27.94 18.44 -33.28
N THR A 34 28.59 17.68 -32.41
CA THR A 34 29.65 16.74 -32.83
C THR A 34 29.18 15.33 -32.47
N GLY A 35 29.15 14.46 -33.47
CA GLY A 35 28.57 13.13 -33.37
C GLY A 35 29.46 12.04 -32.78
N ILE A 36 28.80 10.89 -32.66
CA ILE A 36 29.30 9.51 -32.65
C ILE A 36 30.17 9.07 -31.47
N GLY A 37 29.60 8.12 -30.71
CA GLY A 37 30.33 7.25 -29.80
C GLY A 37 29.42 6.14 -29.28
N THR A 38 29.22 5.08 -30.06
CA THR A 38 28.63 3.83 -29.57
C THR A 38 29.65 3.12 -28.69
N SER A 39 29.46 3.18 -27.37
CA SER A 39 30.26 2.41 -26.42
C SER A 39 29.47 1.17 -26.00
N SER A 40 29.73 0.05 -26.69
CA SER A 40 29.33 -1.27 -26.22
C SER A 40 30.28 -1.72 -25.11
N ALA A 41 29.82 -1.76 -23.86
CA ALA A 41 30.56 -2.36 -22.77
C ALA A 41 30.21 -3.86 -22.66
N ARG A 42 31.15 -4.71 -23.07
CA ARG A 42 31.12 -6.16 -22.87
C ARG A 42 31.55 -6.44 -21.42
N VAL A 43 30.63 -6.93 -20.58
CA VAL A 43 30.98 -7.38 -19.22
C VAL A 43 31.66 -8.75 -19.30
N VAL A 44 32.95 -8.77 -18.94
CA VAL A 44 33.72 -9.99 -18.70
C VAL A 44 33.37 -10.51 -17.31
N GLY A 45 32.78 -11.71 -17.26
CA GLY A 45 32.52 -12.42 -16.01
C GLY A 45 33.83 -12.78 -15.31
N ARG A 46 33.95 -12.37 -14.05
CA ARG A 46 34.88 -12.96 -13.08
C ARG A 46 34.06 -13.50 -11.92
N SER A 47 34.00 -14.82 -11.82
CA SER A 47 33.45 -15.53 -10.67
C SER A 47 34.27 -15.19 -9.43
N GLY A 48 33.71 -14.33 -8.57
CA GLY A 48 34.18 -14.11 -7.22
C GLY A 48 33.25 -14.83 -6.24
N VAL A 49 33.78 -15.84 -5.55
CA VAL A 49 33.11 -16.48 -4.42
C VAL A 49 33.10 -15.47 -3.27
N THR A 50 31.95 -14.88 -2.96
CA THR A 50 31.76 -14.09 -1.73
C THR A 50 31.10 -14.96 -0.66
N ARG A 51 31.79 -15.11 0.47
CA ARG A 51 31.21 -15.65 1.71
C ARG A 51 30.07 -14.71 2.15
N ALA A 52 28.84 -15.22 2.20
CA ALA A 52 27.74 -14.54 2.84
C ALA A 52 27.95 -14.57 4.37
N SER A 53 28.38 -13.45 4.95
CA SER A 53 28.20 -13.21 6.39
C SER A 53 26.72 -12.91 6.61
N GLY A 54 26.02 -13.84 7.24
CA GLY A 54 24.62 -13.68 7.63
C GLY A 54 24.47 -12.56 8.66
N ILE A 55 23.89 -11.44 8.24
CA ILE A 55 23.29 -10.47 9.16
C ILE A 55 21.88 -10.98 9.41
N ALA A 56 21.62 -11.49 10.61
CA ALA A 56 20.25 -11.77 11.04
C ALA A 56 19.49 -10.43 11.13
N PRO A 57 18.32 -10.27 10.50
CA PRO A 57 17.49 -9.10 10.76
C PRO A 57 17.03 -9.16 12.22
N ALA A 58 17.56 -8.25 13.04
CA ALA A 58 16.99 -7.98 14.35
C ALA A 58 15.60 -7.36 14.14
N ASN A 59 14.60 -7.98 14.75
CA ASN A 59 13.19 -7.56 14.83
C ASN A 59 12.31 -7.79 13.60
N VAL A 60 12.07 -9.06 13.26
CA VAL A 60 10.77 -9.46 12.71
C VAL A 60 9.89 -9.86 13.89
N GLN A 61 9.00 -8.97 14.32
CA GLN A 61 7.99 -9.31 15.31
C GLN A 61 7.07 -10.37 14.67
N ALA A 62 7.09 -11.59 15.21
CA ALA A 62 6.14 -12.62 14.82
C ALA A 62 4.71 -12.09 15.00
N PRO A 63 3.77 -12.35 14.07
CA PRO A 63 2.39 -11.96 14.27
C PRO A 63 1.86 -12.56 15.57
N PRO A 64 1.06 -11.83 16.36
CA PRO A 64 0.46 -12.38 17.56
C PRO A 64 -0.33 -13.64 17.20
N ALA A 65 -0.22 -14.67 18.04
CA ALA A 65 -0.94 -15.92 17.88
C ALA A 65 -2.45 -15.64 17.76
N ALA A 66 -3.10 -16.24 16.77
CA ALA A 66 -4.54 -16.17 16.63
C ALA A 66 -5.18 -16.75 17.90
N VAL A 67 -5.89 -15.93 18.67
CA VAL A 67 -6.70 -16.40 19.79
C VAL A 67 -8.00 -16.93 19.19
N PRO A 68 -8.30 -18.25 19.25
CA PRO A 68 -9.54 -18.79 18.71
C PRO A 68 -10.75 -18.01 19.24
N ALA A 69 -11.84 -18.01 18.47
CA ALA A 69 -13.13 -17.49 18.92
C ALA A 69 -13.37 -17.84 20.40
N ASP A 70 -13.69 -16.79 21.16
CA ASP A 70 -13.94 -16.71 22.58
C ASP A 70 -14.33 -18.02 23.29
N ARG A 71 -13.68 -18.25 24.44
CA ARG A 71 -13.97 -19.28 25.44
C ARG A 71 -15.42 -19.23 25.99
N GLU A 72 -16.25 -18.30 25.51
CA GLU A 72 -17.64 -18.03 25.94
C GLU A 72 -18.70 -18.26 24.84
N GLY A 73 -18.31 -18.70 23.63
CA GLY A 73 -19.23 -19.33 22.69
C GLY A 73 -20.19 -18.40 21.91
N LYS A 74 -19.83 -17.15 21.62
CA LYS A 74 -20.54 -16.35 20.60
C LYS A 74 -19.58 -15.62 19.66
N GLY A 75 -19.07 -16.38 18.69
CA GLY A 75 -18.61 -15.81 17.43
C GLY A 75 -19.68 -14.90 16.78
N PRO A 76 -19.33 -14.14 15.74
CA PRO A 76 -20.27 -13.22 15.11
C PRO A 76 -21.58 -13.94 14.70
N PRO A 77 -22.74 -13.28 14.84
CA PRO A 77 -24.03 -13.93 14.62
C PRO A 77 -24.14 -14.50 13.21
N ALA A 78 -24.51 -15.78 13.10
CA ALA A 78 -24.67 -16.49 11.84
C ALA A 78 -23.48 -16.31 10.87
N PHE A 79 -22.25 -16.29 11.38
CA PHE A 79 -21.04 -16.13 10.56
C PHE A 79 -20.94 -17.22 9.49
N PRO A 80 -20.52 -16.90 8.25
CA PRO A 80 -20.41 -17.90 7.18
C PRO A 80 -19.49 -19.06 7.57
N GLY A 81 -19.96 -20.29 7.38
CA GLY A 81 -19.14 -21.47 7.61
C GLY A 81 -17.98 -21.57 6.61
N GLY A 82 -16.88 -22.19 7.04
CA GLY A 82 -15.71 -22.46 6.17
C GLY A 82 -14.61 -21.40 6.24
N THR A 83 -14.91 -20.16 6.58
CA THR A 83 -13.89 -19.13 6.83
C THR A 83 -13.58 -19.03 8.33
N PRO A 84 -12.31 -19.17 8.76
CA PRO A 84 -11.96 -19.01 10.17
C PRO A 84 -12.19 -17.57 10.63
N VAL A 85 -12.70 -17.41 11.85
CA VAL A 85 -12.93 -16.11 12.51
C VAL A 85 -12.43 -16.14 13.94
N TRP A 86 -11.81 -15.05 14.38
CA TRP A 86 -11.17 -14.93 15.68
C TRP A 86 -11.15 -13.48 16.19
N ARG A 87 -10.74 -13.28 17.45
CA ARG A 87 -10.49 -11.96 18.03
C ARG A 87 -8.98 -11.72 18.05
N GLU A 88 -8.52 -10.59 17.55
CA GLU A 88 -7.12 -10.19 17.67
C GLU A 88 -6.97 -8.75 18.15
N HIS A 89 -5.84 -8.47 18.78
CA HIS A 89 -5.40 -7.10 19.05
C HIS A 89 -4.90 -6.47 17.75
N TYR A 90 -5.53 -5.38 17.33
CA TYR A 90 -5.07 -4.59 16.20
C TYR A 90 -4.20 -3.43 16.70
N ARG A 91 -2.97 -3.38 16.22
CA ARG A 91 -2.09 -2.23 16.39
C ARG A 91 -1.49 -1.85 15.05
N ASN A 92 -1.59 -0.58 14.66
CA ASN A 92 -0.89 -0.10 13.47
C ASN A 92 0.61 0.06 13.76
N TRP A 93 1.40 0.24 12.70
CA TRP A 93 2.86 0.35 12.81
C TRP A 93 3.31 1.51 13.70
N SER A 94 2.63 2.66 13.67
CA SER A 94 2.94 3.80 14.55
C SER A 94 2.54 3.59 16.01
N GLY A 95 1.63 2.66 16.27
CA GLY A 95 1.04 2.41 17.58
C GLY A 95 -0.06 3.41 17.98
N GLU A 96 -0.38 4.39 17.15
CA GLU A 96 -1.43 5.40 17.41
C GLU A 96 -2.84 4.81 17.29
N THR A 97 -3.03 3.85 16.38
CA THR A 97 -4.26 3.05 16.34
C THR A 97 -4.00 1.74 17.05
N ASP A 98 -4.61 1.59 18.22
CA ASP A 98 -4.44 0.46 19.12
C ASP A 98 -5.82 0.06 19.66
N VAL A 99 -6.33 -1.09 19.19
CA VAL A 99 -7.69 -1.55 19.48
C VAL A 99 -7.64 -3.03 19.82
N ALA A 100 -8.00 -3.35 21.07
CA ALA A 100 -8.13 -4.73 21.53
C ALA A 100 -9.36 -5.41 20.94
N ASP A 101 -9.32 -6.74 20.87
CA ASP A 101 -10.46 -7.60 20.54
C ASP A 101 -11.23 -7.18 19.29
N VAL A 102 -10.55 -7.09 18.15
CA VAL A 102 -11.19 -6.85 16.86
C VAL A 102 -11.54 -8.20 16.22
N TRP A 103 -12.75 -8.33 15.68
CA TRP A 103 -13.11 -9.52 14.90
C TRP A 103 -12.30 -9.55 13.60
N THR A 104 -11.60 -10.64 13.36
CA THR A 104 -10.81 -10.88 12.13
C THR A 104 -11.14 -12.24 11.54
N CYS A 105 -11.14 -12.32 10.22
CA CYS A 105 -11.25 -13.56 9.46
C CYS A 105 -10.14 -13.62 8.38
N ALA A 106 -9.90 -14.81 7.83
CA ALA A 106 -8.93 -15.01 6.74
C ALA A 106 -9.59 -15.70 5.55
N PRO A 107 -10.25 -14.94 4.65
CA PRO A 107 -10.83 -15.50 3.43
C PRO A 107 -9.76 -16.07 2.51
N ARG A 108 -10.07 -17.18 1.85
CA ARG A 108 -9.14 -17.90 0.96
C ARG A 108 -9.36 -17.64 -0.53
N SER A 109 -10.45 -16.95 -0.88
CA SER A 109 -10.79 -16.61 -2.26
C SER A 109 -11.59 -15.31 -2.33
N SER A 110 -11.69 -14.75 -3.52
CA SER A 110 -12.57 -13.61 -3.82
C SER A 110 -14.05 -13.94 -3.58
N ASP A 111 -14.46 -15.19 -3.82
CA ASP A 111 -15.82 -15.67 -3.54
C ASP A 111 -16.13 -15.63 -2.04
N GLU A 112 -15.19 -16.08 -1.19
CA GLU A 112 -15.34 -15.97 0.26
C GLU A 112 -15.45 -14.50 0.70
N VAL A 113 -14.68 -13.59 0.09
CA VAL A 113 -14.81 -12.14 0.36
C VAL A 113 -16.21 -11.63 -0.02
N ALA A 114 -16.78 -12.06 -1.14
CA ALA A 114 -18.12 -11.66 -1.56
C ALA A 114 -19.22 -12.16 -0.60
N VAL A 115 -19.08 -13.40 -0.12
CA VAL A 115 -19.97 -13.97 0.92
C VAL A 115 -19.87 -13.17 2.22
N LEU A 116 -18.65 -12.87 2.67
CA LEU A 116 -18.41 -12.06 3.88
C LEU A 116 -18.96 -10.64 3.74
N ALA A 117 -18.84 -10.01 2.56
CA ALA A 117 -19.38 -8.68 2.31
C ALA A 117 -20.92 -8.67 2.42
N THR A 118 -21.55 -9.71 1.88
CA THR A 118 -23.01 -9.89 1.97
C THR A 118 -23.45 -10.11 3.42
N TRP A 119 -22.76 -11.01 4.14
CA TRP A 119 -23.02 -11.26 5.56
C TRP A 119 -22.82 -10.00 6.41
N ALA A 120 -21.74 -9.26 6.19
CA ALA A 120 -21.42 -8.06 6.95
C ALA A 120 -22.50 -6.99 6.77
N ARG A 121 -22.97 -6.79 5.53
CA ARG A 121 -24.08 -5.88 5.23
C ARG A 121 -25.36 -6.28 5.98
N ALA A 122 -25.71 -7.57 5.96
CA ALA A 122 -26.91 -8.08 6.63
C ALA A 122 -26.85 -7.91 8.16
N ASN A 123 -25.68 -8.09 8.76
CA ASN A 123 -25.47 -8.03 10.21
C ASN A 123 -24.96 -6.66 10.71
N ARG A 124 -24.96 -5.62 9.86
CA ARG A 124 -24.48 -4.26 10.18
C ARG A 124 -23.00 -4.18 10.59
N TYR A 125 -22.17 -5.09 10.10
CA TYR A 125 -20.71 -5.00 10.19
C TYR A 125 -20.12 -4.19 9.04
N ARG A 126 -18.96 -3.57 9.28
CA ARG A 126 -18.06 -3.07 8.25
C ARG A 126 -17.01 -4.13 7.95
N LEU A 127 -16.97 -4.59 6.70
CA LEU A 127 -15.87 -5.41 6.23
C LEU A 127 -14.72 -4.49 5.80
N ARG A 128 -13.53 -4.71 6.36
CA ARG A 128 -12.33 -3.93 6.04
C ARG A 128 -11.16 -4.86 5.73
N PRO A 129 -10.39 -4.63 4.66
CA PRO A 129 -9.21 -5.44 4.40
C PRO A 129 -8.14 -5.19 5.47
N ARG A 130 -7.47 -6.25 5.91
CA ARG A 130 -6.32 -6.21 6.81
C ARG A 130 -5.09 -6.69 6.04
N GLY A 131 -4.22 -5.74 5.71
CA GLY A 131 -2.86 -5.99 5.27
C GLY A 131 -1.88 -5.92 6.45
N ARG A 132 -0.77 -5.20 6.29
CA ARG A 132 0.28 -5.07 7.32
C ARG A 132 0.03 -4.01 8.40
N ALA A 133 -1.13 -3.34 8.41
CA ALA A 133 -1.46 -2.29 9.36
C ALA A 133 -0.43 -1.11 9.40
N HIS A 134 0.16 -0.75 8.25
CA HIS A 134 1.21 0.27 8.17
C HIS A 134 0.69 1.70 7.91
N THR A 135 -0.62 1.88 7.73
CA THR A 135 -1.21 3.22 7.55
C THR A 135 -1.31 3.97 8.88
N PHE A 136 -0.95 5.25 8.87
CA PHE A 136 -1.14 6.15 10.01
C PHE A 136 -2.61 6.58 10.16
N ALA A 137 -3.27 6.89 9.04
CA ALA A 137 -4.66 7.30 9.06
C ALA A 137 -5.57 6.14 9.51
N PRO A 138 -6.62 6.39 10.32
CA PRO A 138 -7.52 5.36 10.85
C PRO A 138 -8.52 4.86 9.79
N LEU A 139 -8.02 4.38 8.65
CA LEU A 139 -8.84 3.91 7.51
C LEU A 139 -9.51 2.56 7.79
N SER A 140 -8.81 1.68 8.51
CA SER A 140 -9.29 0.33 8.81
C SER A 140 -10.21 0.29 10.03
N LEU A 141 -9.91 1.09 11.06
CA LEU A 141 -10.66 1.14 12.31
C LEU A 141 -10.89 2.60 12.69
N SER A 142 -12.11 3.10 12.44
CA SER A 142 -12.55 4.43 12.83
C SER A 142 -13.75 4.34 13.77
N GLY A 143 -13.68 4.97 14.95
CA GLY A 143 -14.84 5.15 15.82
C GLY A 143 -15.38 3.89 16.51
N ARG A 144 -16.72 3.82 16.68
CA ARG A 144 -17.45 2.79 17.47
C ARG A 144 -18.17 1.74 16.61
N GLU A 145 -17.80 1.56 15.36
CA GLU A 145 -18.51 0.66 14.44
C GLU A 145 -18.16 -0.82 14.66
N HIS A 146 -19.11 -1.72 14.41
CA HIS A 146 -18.85 -3.16 14.37
C HIS A 146 -17.98 -3.48 13.15
N VAL A 147 -16.68 -3.68 13.34
CA VAL A 147 -15.75 -3.99 12.24
C VAL A 147 -15.43 -5.49 12.23
N LEU A 148 -15.40 -6.05 11.02
CA LEU A 148 -14.77 -7.33 10.72
C LEU A 148 -13.58 -7.06 9.80
N LEU A 149 -12.39 -7.42 10.25
CA LEU A 149 -11.17 -7.38 9.45
C LEU A 149 -11.08 -8.64 8.59
N ALA A 150 -10.80 -8.49 7.30
CA ALA A 150 -10.50 -9.56 6.37
C ALA A 150 -9.00 -9.58 6.09
N ASP A 151 -8.28 -10.48 6.76
CA ASP A 151 -6.86 -10.69 6.54
C ASP A 151 -6.59 -11.23 5.15
N THR A 152 -5.85 -10.46 4.35
CA THR A 152 -5.63 -10.76 2.94
C THR A 152 -4.52 -11.78 2.70
N ARG A 153 -3.89 -12.37 3.74
CA ARG A 153 -2.73 -13.27 3.60
C ARG A 153 -2.92 -14.44 2.63
N HIS A 154 -4.14 -14.95 2.47
CA HIS A 154 -4.44 -16.05 1.55
C HIS A 154 -4.88 -15.57 0.16
N LEU A 155 -5.11 -14.28 -0.01
CA LEU A 155 -5.38 -13.62 -1.29
C LEU A 155 -4.07 -13.10 -1.90
N ALA A 156 -3.01 -13.89 -1.79
CA ALA A 156 -1.68 -13.61 -2.32
C ALA A 156 -1.37 -14.52 -3.51
N GLY A 157 -0.45 -14.09 -4.36
CA GLY A 157 -0.09 -14.76 -5.60
C GLY A 157 0.30 -13.74 -6.66
N VAL A 158 1.13 -14.15 -7.62
CA VAL A 158 1.50 -13.37 -8.79
C VAL A 158 1.57 -14.31 -9.98
N GLU A 159 1.02 -13.90 -11.10
CA GLU A 159 1.12 -14.62 -12.37
C GLU A 159 1.37 -13.66 -13.53
N MET A 160 2.06 -14.14 -14.56
CA MET A 160 2.20 -13.43 -15.82
C MET A 160 0.88 -13.51 -16.59
N ALA A 161 0.32 -12.35 -16.96
CA ALA A 161 -0.84 -12.26 -17.85
C ALA A 161 -0.44 -11.96 -19.31
N SER A 162 0.72 -11.32 -19.50
CA SER A 162 1.36 -11.09 -20.80
C SER A 162 2.85 -10.76 -20.56
N PRO A 163 3.72 -10.66 -21.59
CA PRO A 163 5.14 -10.34 -21.40
C PRO A 163 5.41 -9.05 -20.59
N ALA A 164 4.48 -8.11 -20.55
CA ALA A 164 4.58 -6.86 -19.82
C ALA A 164 3.40 -6.63 -18.85
N THR A 165 2.67 -7.67 -18.46
CA THR A 165 1.53 -7.55 -17.55
C THR A 165 1.51 -8.68 -16.54
N VAL A 166 1.35 -8.34 -15.26
CA VAL A 166 1.14 -9.30 -14.18
C VAL A 166 -0.25 -9.15 -13.56
N ARG A 167 -0.80 -10.27 -13.13
CA ARG A 167 -1.92 -10.30 -12.17
C ARG A 167 -1.36 -10.62 -10.80
N VAL A 168 -1.80 -9.89 -9.78
CA VAL A 168 -1.29 -10.00 -8.40
C VAL A 168 -2.42 -9.98 -7.39
N GLY A 169 -2.38 -10.89 -6.42
CA GLY A 169 -3.32 -10.92 -5.32
C GLY A 169 -3.14 -9.70 -4.41
N ALA A 170 -4.24 -9.15 -3.90
CA ALA A 170 -4.20 -7.95 -3.05
C ALA A 170 -3.40 -8.16 -1.74
N GLY A 171 -3.25 -9.40 -1.28
CA GLY A 171 -2.44 -9.78 -0.13
C GLY A 171 -0.96 -10.02 -0.40
N THR A 172 -0.53 -10.03 -1.67
CA THR A 172 0.88 -10.16 -2.04
C THR A 172 1.67 -8.96 -1.51
N THR A 173 2.88 -9.18 -0.97
CA THR A 173 3.75 -8.07 -0.54
C THR A 173 4.48 -7.44 -1.72
N VAL A 174 4.90 -6.19 -1.59
CA VAL A 174 5.72 -5.51 -2.61
C VAL A 174 7.02 -6.29 -2.88
N ASP A 175 7.68 -6.80 -1.84
CA ASP A 175 8.89 -7.62 -2.00
C ASP A 175 8.62 -8.90 -2.80
N ALA A 176 7.51 -9.59 -2.53
CA ALA A 176 7.16 -10.82 -3.27
C ALA A 176 6.85 -10.52 -4.74
N LEU A 177 6.19 -9.39 -5.02
CA LEU A 177 5.96 -8.91 -6.39
C LEU A 177 7.28 -8.57 -7.09
N ALA A 178 8.17 -7.82 -6.42
CA ALA A 178 9.45 -7.44 -6.97
C ALA A 178 10.32 -8.66 -7.29
N ALA A 179 10.42 -9.62 -6.38
CA ALA A 179 11.15 -10.87 -6.58
C ALA A 179 10.58 -11.71 -7.74
N PHE A 180 9.25 -11.77 -7.87
CA PHE A 180 8.61 -12.45 -9.00
C PHE A 180 8.96 -11.80 -10.34
N LEU A 181 8.91 -10.46 -10.41
CA LEU A 181 9.25 -9.71 -11.61
C LEU A 181 10.73 -9.87 -11.98
N GLU A 182 11.62 -9.78 -10.99
CA GLU A 182 13.07 -9.97 -11.19
C GLU A 182 13.36 -11.34 -11.81
N GLY A 183 12.69 -12.40 -11.33
CA GLY A 183 12.80 -13.75 -11.90
C GLY A 183 12.35 -13.86 -13.37
N HIS A 184 11.59 -12.89 -13.87
CA HIS A 184 11.17 -12.78 -15.27
C HIS A 184 11.96 -11.71 -16.06
N GLY A 185 13.02 -11.14 -15.48
CA GLY A 185 13.79 -10.06 -16.10
C GLY A 185 13.02 -8.73 -16.19
N LEU A 186 12.01 -8.55 -15.34
CA LEU A 186 11.15 -7.38 -15.27
C LEU A 186 11.40 -6.60 -13.97
N GLY A 187 10.98 -5.34 -13.93
CA GLY A 187 11.06 -4.52 -12.71
C GLY A 187 10.18 -3.28 -12.80
N LEU A 188 9.68 -2.84 -11.64
CA LEU A 188 8.89 -1.61 -11.55
C LEU A 188 9.81 -0.38 -11.39
N PRO A 189 9.53 0.74 -12.08
CA PRO A 189 10.42 1.90 -12.08
C PRO A 189 10.49 2.63 -10.74
N ALA A 190 9.46 2.49 -9.91
CA ALA A 190 9.41 3.04 -8.56
C ALA A 190 8.56 2.13 -7.67
N LEU A 191 9.04 1.89 -6.45
CA LEU A 191 8.35 1.14 -5.41
C LEU A 191 8.44 1.89 -4.09
N PRO A 192 7.44 1.77 -3.20
CA PRO A 192 7.56 2.26 -1.83
C PRO A 192 8.82 1.70 -1.16
N ALA A 193 9.43 2.48 -0.27
CA ALA A 193 10.65 2.06 0.42
C ALA A 193 10.44 0.84 1.34
N VAL A 194 9.22 0.62 1.82
CA VAL A 194 8.87 -0.51 2.68
C VAL A 194 8.28 -1.63 1.82
N GLY A 195 8.99 -2.76 1.77
CA GLY A 195 8.66 -3.90 0.91
C GLY A 195 7.63 -4.89 1.48
N ASP A 196 7.42 -4.88 2.80
CA ASP A 196 6.49 -5.80 3.47
C ASP A 196 5.01 -5.45 3.24
N LEU A 197 4.74 -4.24 2.73
CA LEU A 197 3.41 -3.72 2.43
C LEU A 197 2.67 -4.62 1.45
N THR A 198 1.39 -4.87 1.70
CA THR A 198 0.52 -5.57 0.75
C THR A 198 0.24 -4.67 -0.46
N VAL A 199 0.22 -5.23 -1.67
CA VAL A 199 -0.12 -4.54 -2.92
C VAL A 199 -1.47 -3.84 -2.84
N GLY A 200 -2.48 -4.48 -2.25
CA GLY A 200 -3.80 -3.85 -2.05
C GLY A 200 -3.73 -2.59 -1.18
N GLY A 201 -2.89 -2.60 -0.15
CA GLY A 201 -2.64 -1.43 0.71
C GLY A 201 -1.91 -0.31 -0.03
N VAL A 202 -0.88 -0.65 -0.82
CA VAL A 202 -0.13 0.30 -1.66
C VAL A 202 -1.05 1.01 -2.64
N LEU A 203 -1.90 0.26 -3.34
CA LEU A 203 -2.85 0.82 -4.30
C LEU A 203 -3.92 1.68 -3.61
N ALA A 204 -4.41 1.26 -2.44
CA ALA A 204 -5.47 1.98 -1.71
C ALA A 204 -5.07 3.39 -1.29
N VAL A 205 -3.79 3.66 -1.05
CA VAL A 205 -3.28 4.97 -0.61
C VAL A 205 -2.42 5.66 -1.67
N GLY A 206 -2.28 5.07 -2.87
CA GLY A 206 -1.39 5.59 -3.91
C GLY A 206 0.08 5.67 -3.46
N ALA A 207 0.55 4.68 -2.67
CA ALA A 207 1.93 4.67 -2.20
C ALA A 207 2.90 4.58 -3.38
N HIS A 208 3.94 5.40 -3.35
CA HIS A 208 4.90 5.55 -4.43
C HIS A 208 6.33 5.57 -3.90
N GLY A 209 7.28 5.33 -4.80
CA GLY A 209 8.70 5.56 -4.58
C GLY A 209 9.22 6.72 -5.39
N THR A 210 10.54 6.82 -5.46
CA THR A 210 11.24 7.67 -6.43
C THR A 210 12.06 6.77 -7.34
N GLY A 211 12.05 7.05 -8.64
CA GLY A 211 12.80 6.28 -9.62
C GLY A 211 12.66 6.85 -11.03
N VAL A 212 13.51 6.37 -11.93
CA VAL A 212 13.55 6.77 -13.34
C VAL A 212 12.93 5.68 -14.20
N ALA A 213 12.29 6.06 -15.32
CA ALA A 213 11.75 5.10 -16.25
C ALA A 213 12.87 4.22 -16.84
N GLY A 214 12.68 2.90 -16.81
CA GLY A 214 13.58 1.96 -17.47
C GLY A 214 13.45 1.99 -18.99
N ALA A 215 14.43 1.42 -19.70
CA ALA A 215 14.44 1.36 -21.16
C ALA A 215 13.41 0.37 -21.75
N SER A 216 12.93 -0.61 -20.97
CA SER A 216 11.82 -1.47 -21.39
C SER A 216 10.49 -0.76 -21.19
N GLY A 217 9.57 -0.89 -22.14
CA GLY A 217 8.26 -0.25 -22.13
C GLY A 217 7.41 -0.52 -20.87
N PRO A 218 6.22 0.12 -20.75
CA PRO A 218 5.47 0.15 -19.51
C PRO A 218 5.01 -1.25 -19.07
N LEU A 219 5.35 -1.62 -17.82
CA LEU A 219 4.76 -2.77 -17.15
C LEU A 219 3.40 -2.41 -16.56
N SER A 220 2.44 -3.32 -16.70
CA SER A 220 1.08 -3.19 -16.15
C SER A 220 0.87 -4.18 -15.01
N VAL A 221 0.36 -3.71 -13.87
CA VAL A 221 0.00 -4.54 -12.71
C VAL A 221 -1.51 -4.54 -12.55
N ARG A 222 -2.14 -5.70 -12.47
CA ARG A 222 -3.59 -5.88 -12.28
C ARG A 222 -3.86 -6.72 -11.04
N LEU A 223 -4.94 -6.45 -10.32
CA LEU A 223 -5.34 -7.31 -9.21
C LEU A 223 -5.97 -8.61 -9.74
N LEU A 224 -5.68 -9.74 -9.07
CA LEU A 224 -6.35 -11.04 -9.26
C LEU A 224 -7.82 -10.98 -8.86
#